data_AF-H6RN03-F1
#
_entry.id   AF-H6RN03-F1
#
_cell.length_a   1.000
_cell.length_b   1.000
_cell.length_c   1.000
_cell.angle_alpha   90.00
_cell.angle_beta   90.00
_cell.angle_gamma   90.00
#
_symmetry.space_group_name_H-M   'P 1'
#
loop_
_entity.id
_entity.type
_entity.pdbx_description
1 polymer ?
#
loop_
_entity_poly.entity_id
_entity_poly.type
_entity_poly.pdbx_seq_one_letter_code
_entity_poly.pdbx_strand_id
1 'polypeptide(L)' 'MLDRHLLTDRNEQPGESDRVSSDARRRRHSSVHLHWYHWAGHDPFSGSSLYACRCGVVRPGF' A
#
# COMPACT_ATOMS: atom_id res chain seq x y z
N MET A 1 -37.90 6.15 36.93
CA MET A 1 -37.62 7.30 36.05
C MET A 1 -36.43 6.90 35.18
N LEU A 2 -36.69 6.47 33.94
CA LEU A 2 -35.69 6.18 32.92
C LEU A 2 -35.42 7.48 32.16
N ASP A 3 -34.18 7.95 32.07
CA ASP A 3 -33.67 8.85 31.02
C ASP A 3 -32.16 9.06 31.28
N ARG A 4 -31.25 9.18 30.31
CA ARG A 4 -31.08 8.69 28.94
C ARG A 4 -29.63 9.09 28.58
N HIS A 5 -28.81 8.10 28.20
CA HIS A 5 -27.66 8.18 27.28
C HIS A 5 -26.87 9.49 27.07
N LEU A 6 -25.56 9.41 27.31
CA LEU A 6 -24.49 9.70 26.33
C LEU A 6 -23.26 8.84 26.71
N LEU A 7 -23.18 7.59 26.25
CA LEU A 7 -22.28 7.17 25.15
C LEU A 7 -21.31 8.25 24.65
N THR A 8 -20.05 8.09 25.05
CA THR A 8 -18.93 7.95 24.08
C THR A 8 -17.81 7.14 24.73
N ASP A 9 -18.10 5.86 24.98
CA ASP A 9 -17.04 4.87 25.10
C ASP A 9 -16.63 4.49 23.67
N ARG A 10 -15.32 4.57 23.42
CA ARG A 10 -14.59 3.93 22.32
C ARG A 10 -14.75 4.51 20.91
N ASN A 11 -13.73 4.15 20.13
CA ASN A 11 -13.66 4.11 18.68
C ASN A 11 -13.23 5.45 18.03
N GLU A 12 -12.13 5.57 17.29
CA GLU A 12 -11.38 4.59 16.49
C GLU A 12 -9.94 5.10 16.35
N GLN A 13 -8.99 4.41 16.98
CA GLN A 13 -7.63 4.42 16.46
C GLN A 13 -7.73 3.85 15.05
N PRO A 14 -7.31 4.55 13.99
CA PRO A 14 -7.26 3.94 12.68
C PRO A 14 -6.26 2.78 12.76
N GLY A 15 -6.81 1.58 12.83
CA GLY A 15 -6.12 0.36 12.54
C GLY A 15 -5.71 0.41 11.09
N GLU A 16 -4.51 0.94 10.83
CA GLU A 16 -3.77 0.58 9.62
C GLU A 16 -2.85 -0.60 9.97
N SER A 17 -3.48 -1.65 10.49
CA SER A 17 -2.97 -3.02 10.46
C SER A 17 -3.15 -3.59 9.06
N ASP A 18 -2.60 -2.92 8.06
CA ASP A 18 -2.57 -3.40 6.67
C ASP A 18 -1.26 -3.03 5.96
N ARG A 19 -0.18 -2.77 6.72
CA ARG A 19 1.14 -3.19 6.26
C ARG A 19 1.25 -4.70 6.43
N VAL A 20 0.37 -5.41 5.72
CA VAL A 20 0.54 -6.82 5.43
C VAL A 20 1.96 -6.93 4.93
N SER A 21 2.78 -7.56 5.75
CA SER A 21 4.15 -8.00 5.49
C SER A 21 4.13 -8.87 4.24
N SER A 22 4.01 -8.21 3.08
CA SER A 22 3.95 -8.77 1.74
C SER A 22 5.33 -9.26 1.30
N ASP A 23 6.37 -8.89 2.04
CA ASP A 23 7.76 -9.27 1.83
C ASP A 23 8.06 -10.72 2.21
N ALA A 24 7.35 -11.29 3.18
CA ALA A 24 7.67 -12.63 3.68
C ALA A 24 7.16 -13.78 2.78
N ARG A 25 6.28 -13.51 1.81
CA ARG A 25 5.63 -14.56 0.97
C ARG A 25 5.88 -14.43 -0.53
N ARG A 26 6.66 -13.44 -1.00
CA ARG A 26 7.14 -13.42 -2.39
C ARG A 26 8.36 -14.33 -2.51
N ARG A 27 8.03 -15.61 -2.54
CA ARG A 27 8.90 -16.75 -2.84
C ARG A 27 9.96 -16.35 -3.87
N ARG A 28 11.18 -16.79 -3.58
CA ARG A 28 12.37 -16.78 -4.43
C ARG A 28 12.08 -17.39 -5.80
N HIS A 29 11.44 -16.63 -6.69
CA HIS A 29 11.33 -16.91 -8.12
C HIS A 29 12.33 -15.99 -8.84
N SER A 30 13.61 -16.23 -8.62
CA SER A 30 14.61 -15.85 -9.61
C SER A 30 14.61 -16.96 -10.68
N SER A 31 14.47 -16.65 -11.97
CA SER A 31 15.66 -16.12 -12.65
C SER A 31 15.44 -15.22 -13.87
N VAL A 32 14.30 -15.21 -14.57
CA VAL A 32 14.04 -14.23 -15.65
C VAL A 32 12.54 -14.04 -15.80
N HIS A 33 12.04 -12.82 -15.62
CA HIS A 33 10.67 -12.46 -15.97
C HIS A 33 10.66 -11.14 -16.72
N LEU A 34 9.71 -11.00 -17.65
CA LEU A 34 9.55 -9.76 -18.40
C LEU A 34 8.91 -8.72 -17.49
N HIS A 35 9.61 -7.60 -17.30
CA HIS A 35 9.07 -6.47 -16.57
C HIS A 35 8.12 -5.70 -17.48
N TRP A 36 6.82 -5.97 -17.33
CA TRP A 36 5.78 -5.14 -17.91
C TRP A 36 5.40 -4.09 -16.88
N TYR A 37 5.84 -2.87 -17.17
CA TYR A 37 5.61 -1.71 -16.33
C TYR A 37 4.27 -1.06 -16.70
N HIS A 38 3.46 -0.75 -15.69
CA HIS A 38 2.25 0.06 -15.84
C HIS A 38 2.39 1.35 -15.04
N TRP A 39 1.70 2.41 -15.48
CA TRP A 39 1.70 3.68 -14.77
C TRP A 39 1.05 3.51 -13.40
N ALA A 40 1.74 3.97 -12.36
CA ALA A 40 1.35 3.81 -10.97
C ALA A 40 1.02 5.16 -10.29
N GLY A 41 1.32 6.29 -10.93
CA GLY A 41 1.06 7.61 -10.38
C GLY A 41 2.21 8.58 -10.62
N HIS A 42 2.26 9.62 -9.80
CA HIS A 42 3.41 10.53 -9.69
C HIS A 42 4.05 10.37 -8.31
N ASP A 43 5.37 10.45 -8.27
CA ASP A 43 6.13 10.58 -7.04
C ASP A 43 5.84 11.95 -6.41
N PRO A 44 5.40 11.99 -5.14
CA PRO A 44 4.93 13.22 -4.50
C PRO A 44 6.03 14.24 -4.21
N PHE A 45 7.30 13.86 -4.30
CA PHE A 45 8.43 14.74 -3.92
C PHE A 45 9.20 15.28 -5.12
N SER A 46 9.42 14.43 -6.13
CA SER A 46 10.16 14.78 -7.34
C SER A 46 9.27 15.17 -8.51
N GLY A 47 7.96 14.87 -8.43
CA GLY A 47 7.05 15.05 -9.56
C GLY A 47 7.32 14.11 -10.73
N SER A 48 8.17 13.09 -10.57
CA SER A 48 8.42 12.07 -11.59
C SER A 48 7.22 11.13 -11.71
N SER A 49 6.92 10.66 -12.93
CA SER A 49 5.94 9.58 -13.10
C SER A 49 6.49 8.26 -12.55
N LEU A 50 5.70 7.52 -11.78
CA LEU A 50 6.08 6.21 -11.26
C LEU A 50 5.47 5.10 -12.09
N TYR A 51 6.27 4.06 -12.31
CA TYR A 51 5.88 2.87 -13.04
C TYR A 51 6.11 1.63 -12.19
N ALA A 52 5.08 0.79 -12.05
CA ALA A 52 5.14 -0.43 -11.24
C ALA A 52 5.11 -1.69 -12.12
N CYS A 53 5.86 -2.70 -11.71
CA CYS A 53 5.79 -4.04 -12.25
C CYS A 53 4.90 -4.91 -11.36
N ARG A 54 4.21 -5.91 -11.93
CA ARG A 54 3.44 -6.92 -11.15
C ARG A 54 4.30 -7.66 -10.11
N CYS A 55 5.60 -7.73 -10.37
CA CYS A 55 6.61 -8.29 -9.48
C CYS A 55 6.86 -7.46 -8.20
N GLY A 56 6.47 -6.17 -8.18
CA GLY A 56 6.66 -5.24 -7.06
C GLY A 56 7.79 -4.22 -7.26
N VAL A 57 8.60 -4.37 -8.31
CA VAL A 57 9.61 -3.35 -8.66
C VAL A 57 8.92 -2.08 -9.14
N VAL A 58 9.32 -0.93 -8.58
CA VAL A 58 8.86 0.41 -8.97
C VAL A 58 10.04 1.19 -9.54
N ARG A 59 9.83 1.93 -10.64
CA ARG A 59 10.85 2.78 -11.28
C ARG A 59 10.30 4.17 -11.57
N PRO A 60 11.09 5.24 -11.38
CA PRO A 60 10.75 6.56 -11.88
C PRO A 60 10.89 6.61 -13.40
N GLY A 61 9.97 7.32 -14.04
CA GLY A 61 10.05 7.77 -15.43
C GLY A 61 10.84 9.07 -15.52
N PHE A 62 11.55 9.23 -16.63
CA PHE A 62 12.30 10.44 -16.97
C PHE A 62 11.37 11.55 -17.45
#